data_AF-A0A7C7K0S5-F1
#
_entry.id   AF-A0A7C7K0S5-F1
#
_cell.length_a   1.000
_cell.length_b   1.000
_cell.length_c   1.000
_cell.angle_alpha   90.00
_cell.angle_beta   90.00
_cell.angle_gamma   90.00
#
_symmetry.space_group_name_H-M   'P 1'
#
loop_
_entity.id
_entity.type
_entity.pdbx_description
1 polymer ?
#
loop_
_entity_poly.entity_id
_entity_poly.type
_entity_poly.pdbx_seq_one_letter_code
_entity_poly.pdbx_strand_id
1 'polypeptide(L)'
;MRKLFASSMTEGSNLFGGNFDFQPDVIAFAQTLSNPNDAEAIVRDFAKLFFPLPISEALETLLLDALLEGAAVYDWDISNAGAAHRLRNLIKYMIRKPEFQLI
;
A
#
# COMPACT_ATOMS: atom_id res chain seq x y z
N MET A 1 -14.81 -1.39 4.18
CA MET A 1 -13.54 -0.68 4.42
C MET A 1 -13.62 0.23 5.65
N ARG A 2 -14.36 1.35 5.66
CA ARG A 2 -14.45 2.30 6.83
C ARG A 2 -14.72 1.67 8.20
N LYS A 3 -15.64 0.70 8.30
CA LYS A 3 -15.96 0.00 9.57
C LYS A 3 -14.85 -0.96 10.04
N LEU A 4 -14.03 -1.49 9.14
CA LEU A 4 -12.92 -2.39 9.49
C LEU A 4 -11.76 -1.61 10.13
N PHE A 5 -11.49 -0.39 9.66
CA PHE A 5 -10.48 0.50 10.22
C PHE A 5 -10.77 0.89 11.67
N ALA A 6 -12.01 1.27 11.99
CA ALA A 6 -12.41 1.66 13.33
C ALA A 6 -12.42 0.47 14.31
N SER A 7 -12.88 -0.71 13.88
CA SER A 7 -12.90 -1.91 14.74
C SER A 7 -11.50 -2.46 15.06
N SER A 8 -10.53 -2.37 14.14
CA SER A 8 -9.16 -2.85 14.37
C SER A 8 -8.40 -2.10 15.49
N MET A 9 -8.83 -0.88 15.80
CA MET A 9 -8.20 0.00 16.78
C MET A 9 -8.71 -0.23 18.21
N THR A 10 -9.93 -0.77 18.36
CA THR A 10 -10.59 -0.97 19.66
C THR A 10 -10.47 -2.39 20.22
N GLU A 11 -10.26 -3.40 19.38
CA GLU A 11 -10.30 -4.84 19.77
C GLU A 11 -8.92 -5.51 19.89
N GLY A 12 -7.83 -4.75 19.77
CA GLY A 12 -6.52 -5.20 20.26
C GLY A 12 -5.63 -5.93 19.27
N SER A 13 -5.90 -5.91 17.96
CA SER A 13 -4.84 -6.01 16.93
C SER A 13 -5.32 -6.06 15.47
N ASN A 14 -4.92 -5.08 14.64
CA ASN A 14 -4.31 -5.26 13.31
C ASN A 14 -4.34 -3.99 12.43
N LEU A 15 -3.17 -3.48 12.05
CA LEU A 15 -2.87 -2.98 10.70
C LEU A 15 -1.44 -3.43 10.42
N PHE A 16 -1.26 -4.75 10.26
CA PHE A 16 0.02 -5.46 10.12
C PHE A 16 0.86 -5.72 11.39
N GLY A 17 0.20 -6.10 12.48
CA GLY A 17 0.84 -6.46 13.76
C GLY A 17 0.19 -7.59 14.57
N GLY A 18 -0.68 -8.42 13.97
CA GLY A 18 -1.29 -9.69 14.50
C GLY A 18 -2.10 -9.55 15.80
N ASN A 19 -3.28 -10.15 16.04
CA ASN A 19 -4.02 -11.32 15.54
C ASN A 19 -5.44 -10.96 15.05
N PHE A 20 -5.63 -10.99 13.73
CA PHE A 20 -6.89 -11.42 13.10
C PHE A 20 -6.56 -12.63 12.24
N ASP A 21 -7.48 -13.58 12.16
CA ASP A 21 -7.35 -14.83 11.40
C ASP A 21 -7.38 -14.63 9.86
N PHE A 22 -7.45 -13.37 9.41
CA PHE A 22 -7.50 -12.99 8.00
C PHE A 22 -6.46 -11.87 7.72
N GLN A 23 -5.37 -12.20 7.02
CA GLN A 23 -4.52 -11.20 6.38
C GLN A 23 -5.06 -10.94 4.97
N PRO A 24 -5.38 -9.68 4.60
CA PRO A 24 -5.80 -9.39 3.24
C PRO A 24 -4.70 -9.76 2.23
N ASP A 25 -5.10 -10.45 1.17
CA ASP A 25 -4.21 -10.79 0.06
C ASP A 25 -3.90 -9.54 -0.77
N VAL A 26 -2.76 -8.93 -0.46
CA VAL A 26 -2.29 -7.72 -1.13
C VAL A 26 -1.89 -7.96 -2.57
N ILE A 27 -1.51 -9.20 -2.93
CA ILE A 27 -1.14 -9.55 -4.31
C ILE A 27 -2.41 -9.60 -5.13
N ALA A 28 -3.42 -10.35 -4.68
CA ALA A 28 -4.71 -10.41 -5.35
C ALA A 28 -5.33 -9.02 -5.50
N PHE A 29 -5.19 -8.16 -4.50
CA PHE A 29 -5.66 -6.77 -4.60
C PHE A 29 -4.88 -5.95 -5.65
N ALA A 30 -3.54 -5.98 -5.59
CA ALA A 30 -2.71 -5.25 -6.53
C ALA A 30 -2.90 -5.72 -7.98
N GLN A 31 -3.21 -7.00 -8.20
CA GLN A 31 -3.55 -7.55 -9.52
C GLN A 31 -4.84 -6.98 -10.13
N THR A 32 -5.72 -6.36 -9.33
CA THR A 32 -6.91 -5.66 -9.84
C THR A 32 -6.65 -4.24 -10.31
N LEU A 33 -5.43 -3.72 -10.09
CA LEU A 33 -5.03 -2.37 -10.48
C LEU A 33 -4.68 -2.31 -11.97
N SER A 34 -4.47 -1.10 -12.50
CA SER A 34 -4.34 -0.86 -13.94
C SER A 34 -3.20 -1.64 -14.59
N ASN A 35 -2.02 -1.64 -13.98
CA ASN A 35 -0.86 -2.43 -14.42
C ASN A 35 -0.04 -2.90 -13.21
N PRO A 36 -0.20 -4.16 -12.76
CA PRO A 36 0.46 -4.62 -11.54
C PRO A 36 1.99 -4.78 -11.66
N ASN A 37 2.50 -4.88 -12.89
CA ASN A 37 3.94 -5.01 -13.16
C ASN A 37 4.62 -3.67 -13.42
N ASP A 38 3.88 -2.56 -13.31
CA ASP A 38 4.43 -1.21 -13.37
C ASP A 38 4.39 -0.61 -11.96
N ALA A 39 5.59 -0.40 -11.39
CA ALA A 39 5.73 0.10 -10.03
C ALA A 39 5.11 1.50 -9.85
N GLU A 40 5.24 2.37 -10.87
CA GLU A 40 4.65 3.71 -10.83
C GLU A 40 3.12 3.63 -10.90
N ALA A 41 2.59 2.77 -11.77
CA ALA A 41 1.15 2.55 -11.89
C ALA A 41 0.55 2.05 -10.57
N ILE A 42 1.22 1.09 -9.90
CA ILE A 42 0.85 0.59 -8.57
C ILE A 42 0.78 1.75 -7.56
N VAL A 43 1.82 2.57 -7.47
CA VAL A 43 1.87 3.71 -6.52
C VAL A 43 0.74 4.69 -6.78
N ARG A 44 0.52 5.07 -8.05
CA ARG A 44 -0.52 6.02 -8.44
C ARG A 44 -1.92 5.48 -8.14
N ASP A 45 -2.17 4.21 -8.41
CA ASP A 45 -3.48 3.61 -8.18
C ASP A 45 -3.77 3.43 -6.69
N PHE A 46 -2.78 3.03 -5.89
CA PHE A 46 -2.94 3.06 -4.44
C PHE A 46 -3.16 4.47 -3.91
N ALA A 47 -2.42 5.47 -4.40
CA ALA A 47 -2.59 6.85 -3.95
C ALA A 47 -4.02 7.34 -4.17
N LYS A 48 -4.64 7.04 -5.32
CA LYS A 48 -6.06 7.35 -5.59
C LYS A 48 -7.03 6.64 -4.64
N LEU A 49 -6.68 5.45 -4.16
CA LEU A 49 -7.53 4.64 -3.29
C LEU A 49 -7.43 5.05 -1.81
N PHE A 50 -6.24 5.46 -1.38
CA PHE A 50 -5.94 5.73 0.03
C PHE A 50 -5.97 7.22 0.38
N PHE A 51 -5.71 8.12 -0.56
CA PHE A 51 -5.70 9.56 -0.30
C PHE A 51 -6.91 10.26 -0.92
N PRO A 52 -7.55 11.19 -0.19
CA PRO A 52 -8.73 11.90 -0.67
C PRO A 52 -8.39 12.98 -1.71
N LEU A 53 -7.12 13.37 -1.81
CA LEU A 53 -6.62 14.41 -2.70
C LEU A 53 -5.47 13.85 -3.57
N PRO A 54 -5.26 14.42 -4.77
CA PRO A 54 -4.08 14.09 -5.58
C PRO A 54 -2.78 14.32 -4.80
N ILE A 55 -1.83 13.41 -4.97
CA ILE A 55 -0.50 13.51 -4.35
C ILE A 55 0.43 14.40 -5.18
N SER A 56 1.44 14.98 -4.53
CA SER A 56 2.53 15.68 -5.21
C SER A 56 3.52 14.69 -5.84
N GLU A 57 4.28 15.15 -6.83
CA GLU A 57 5.37 14.36 -7.43
C GLU A 57 6.39 13.90 -6.38
N ALA A 58 6.75 14.79 -5.44
CA ALA A 58 7.66 14.44 -4.35
C ALA A 58 7.11 13.30 -3.46
N LEU A 59 5.81 13.30 -3.17
CA LEU A 59 5.19 12.21 -2.43
C LEU A 59 5.14 10.92 -3.26
N GLU A 60 4.83 11.02 -4.56
CA GLU A 60 4.88 9.86 -5.47
C GLU A 60 6.26 9.20 -5.47
N THR A 61 7.34 9.98 -5.59
CA THR A 61 8.72 9.47 -5.48
C THR A 61 8.96 8.77 -4.15
N LEU A 62 8.56 9.36 -3.02
CA LEU A 62 8.72 8.74 -1.71
C LEU A 62 7.94 7.43 -1.54
N LEU A 63 6.77 7.31 -2.18
CA LEU A 63 5.97 6.09 -2.17
C LEU A 63 6.59 5.02 -3.08
N LEU A 64 7.15 5.42 -4.22
CA LEU A 64 7.88 4.53 -5.11
C LEU A 64 9.14 3.97 -4.44
N ASP A 65 9.91 4.82 -3.76
CA ASP A 65 11.07 4.39 -2.96
C ASP A 65 10.67 3.39 -1.87
N ALA A 66 9.52 3.62 -1.22
CA ALA A 66 8.99 2.71 -0.21
C ALA A 66 8.51 1.36 -0.80
N LEU A 67 8.00 1.35 -2.04
CA LEU A 67 7.64 0.12 -2.74
C LEU A 67 8.87 -0.68 -3.17
N LEU A 68 9.89 0.00 -3.68
CA LEU A 68 11.06 -0.64 -4.29
C LEU A 68 12.08 -1.13 -3.26
N GLU A 69 12.11 -0.53 -2.07
CA GLU A 69 13.04 -0.87 -0.99
C GLU A 69 14.51 -0.86 -1.46
N GLY A 70 14.86 0.11 -2.32
CA GLY A 70 16.20 0.28 -2.90
C GLY A 70 16.47 -0.53 -4.17
N ALA A 71 15.52 -1.32 -4.66
CA ALA A 71 15.60 -1.95 -5.99
C ALA A 71 15.37 -0.91 -7.11
N ALA A 72 15.84 -1.20 -8.33
CA ALA A 72 15.52 -0.37 -9.47
C ALA A 72 14.06 -0.56 -9.89
N VAL A 73 13.46 0.47 -10.51
CA VAL A 73 12.06 0.44 -10.98
C VAL A 73 11.80 -0.74 -11.92
N TYR A 74 12.73 -1.01 -12.84
CA TYR A 74 12.60 -2.10 -13.82
C TYR A 74 12.76 -3.51 -13.22
N ASP A 75 13.19 -3.63 -11.96
CA ASP A 75 13.25 -4.91 -11.24
C ASP A 75 11.93 -5.25 -10.54
N TRP A 76 10.94 -4.35 -10.59
CA TRP A 76 9.62 -4.60 -10.05
C TRP A 76 8.84 -5.60 -10.92
N ASP A 77 8.28 -6.61 -10.26
CA ASP A 77 7.34 -7.57 -10.84
C ASP A 77 6.41 -8.05 -9.71
N ILE A 78 5.10 -8.10 -9.97
CA ILE A 78 4.11 -8.50 -8.97
C ILE A 78 4.28 -9.98 -8.53
N SER A 79 4.89 -10.80 -9.37
CA SER A 79 5.15 -12.22 -9.13
C SER A 79 6.43 -12.48 -8.33
N ASN A 80 7.25 -11.46 -8.10
CA ASN A 80 8.46 -11.60 -7.29
C ASN A 80 8.12 -12.05 -5.86
N ALA A 81 8.93 -12.95 -5.30
CA ALA A 81 8.70 -13.48 -3.94
C ALA A 81 8.61 -12.38 -2.84
N GLY A 82 9.25 -11.23 -3.06
CA GLY A 82 9.22 -10.08 -2.17
C GLY A 82 8.04 -9.11 -2.39
N ALA A 83 7.27 -9.25 -3.48
CA ALA A 83 6.23 -8.28 -3.85
C ALA A 83 5.18 -8.11 -2.75
N ALA A 84 4.73 -9.22 -2.14
CA ALA A 84 3.73 -9.17 -1.07
C ALA A 84 4.25 -8.40 0.16
N HIS A 85 5.53 -8.54 0.49
CA HIS A 85 6.16 -7.80 1.59
C HIS A 85 6.19 -6.30 1.31
N ARG A 86 6.72 -5.94 0.13
CA ARG A 86 6.85 -4.56 -0.34
C ARG A 86 5.51 -3.84 -0.39
N LEU A 87 4.47 -4.48 -0.93
CA LEU A 87 3.11 -3.94 -0.96
C LEU A 87 2.55 -3.68 0.45
N ARG A 88 2.76 -4.61 1.39
CA ARG A 88 2.33 -4.41 2.79
C ARG A 88 3.05 -3.23 3.41
N ASN A 89 4.35 -3.09 3.17
CA ASN A 89 5.14 -1.97 3.69
C ASN A 89 4.71 -0.64 3.08
N LEU A 90 4.43 -0.60 1.77
CA LEU A 90 3.85 0.57 1.11
C LEU A 90 2.51 0.97 1.76
N ILE A 91 1.57 0.03 1.90
CA ILE A 91 0.26 0.32 2.50
C ILE A 91 0.41 0.81 3.95
N LYS A 92 1.29 0.19 4.76
CA LYS A 92 1.62 0.68 6.12
C LYS A 92 2.11 2.13 6.08
N TYR A 93 3.00 2.41 5.14
CA TYR A 93 3.62 3.71 5.00
C TYR A 93 2.59 4.76 4.62
N MET A 94 1.72 4.47 3.65
CA MET A 94 0.64 5.35 3.21
C MET A 94 -0.36 5.66 4.32
N ILE A 95 -0.79 4.67 5.10
CA ILE A 95 -1.74 4.89 6.22
C ILE A 95 -1.16 5.81 7.31
N ARG A 96 0.16 5.87 7.43
CA ARG A 96 0.85 6.74 8.40
C ARG A 96 1.07 8.17 7.89
N LYS A 97 0.74 8.46 6.62
CA LYS A 97 0.95 9.78 6.03
C LYS A 97 -0.15 10.77 6.45
N PRO A 98 0.18 12.06 6.65
CA PRO A 98 -0.82 13.10 6.92
C PRO A 98 -1.92 13.15 5.87
N GLU A 99 -1.59 12.89 4.60
CA GLU A 99 -2.53 12.84 3.48
C GLU A 99 -3.65 11.80 3.70
N PHE A 100 -3.35 10.70 4.43
CA PHE A 100 -4.36 9.71 4.84
C PHE A 100 -5.23 10.20 6.00
N GLN A 101 -4.87 11.26 6.71
CA GLN A 101 -5.63 11.79 7.84
C GLN A 101 -6.58 12.93 7.44
N LEU A 102 -6.55 13.35 6.17
CA LEU A 102 -7.40 14.41 5.61
C LEU A 102 -8.81 13.92 5.20
N ILE A 103 -9.12 12.64 5.44
CA ILE A 103 -10.43 12.00 5.19
C ILE A 103 -11.46 12.34 6.26
#